data_AF-A0A838KG81-F1
#
_entry.id   AF-A0A838KG81-F1
#
_cell.length_a   1.000
_cell.length_b   1.000
_cell.length_c   1.000
_cell.angle_alpha   90.00
_cell.angle_beta   90.00
_cell.angle_gamma   90.00
#
_symmetry.space_group_name_H-M   'P 1'
#
loop_
_entity.id
_entity.type
_entity.pdbx_description
1 polymer ?
#
loop_
_entity_poly.entity_id
_entity_poly.type
_entity_poly.pdbx_seq_one_letter_code
_entity_poly.pdbx_strand_id
1 'polypeptide(L)' 'LHATTLLLAGVPVHVVAARLGHADPAITLRVYAHVLREQAAGVADVFAHAVATSS' A
#
# COMPACT_ATOMS: atom_id res chain seq x y z
N LEU A 1 -13.25 -5.55 -11.02
CA LEU A 1 -12.51 -4.53 -10.23
C LEU A 1 -11.01 -4.83 -10.34
N HIS A 2 -10.20 -3.88 -10.81
CA HIS A 2 -8.74 -4.08 -10.95
C HIS A 2 -8.06 -3.71 -9.62
N ALA A 3 -7.37 -4.66 -8.99
CA ALA A 3 -6.75 -4.45 -7.67
C ALA A 3 -5.65 -3.38 -7.67
N THR A 4 -4.98 -3.16 -8.80
CA THR A 4 -4.06 -2.02 -9.02
C THR A 4 -4.74 -0.67 -8.72
N THR A 5 -5.97 -0.46 -9.19
CA THR A 5 -6.69 0.81 -9.00
C THR A 5 -6.98 1.07 -7.52
N LEU A 6 -7.33 0.04 -6.75
CA LEU A 6 -7.59 0.17 -5.31
C LEU A 6 -6.31 0.50 -4.53
N LEU A 7 -5.19 -0.13 -4.90
CA LEU A 7 -3.89 0.14 -4.26
C LEU A 7 -3.39 1.54 -4.57
N LEU A 8 -3.52 1.99 -5.82
CA LEU A 8 -3.17 3.35 -6.21
C LEU A 8 -4.04 4.40 -5.50
N ALA A 9 -5.29 4.06 -5.17
CA ALA A 9 -6.17 4.89 -4.35
C ALA A 9 -5.86 4.82 -2.83
N GLY A 10 -4.80 4.12 -2.41
CA GLY A 10 -4.39 4.02 -1.01
C GLY A 10 -5.17 3.00 -0.17
N VAL A 11 -5.96 2.13 -0.80
CA VAL A 11 -6.69 1.07 -0.07
C VAL A 11 -5.68 0.05 0.48
N PRO A 12 -5.74 -0.30 1.78
CA PRO A 12 -4.82 -1.26 2.36
C PRO A 12 -4.82 -2.62 1.65
N VAL A 13 -3.64 -3.19 1.44
CA VAL A 13 -3.45 -4.44 0.67
C VAL A 13 -4.26 -5.63 1.21
N HIS A 14 -4.48 -5.70 2.52
CA HIS A 14 -5.30 -6.76 3.15
C HIS A 14 -6.79 -6.64 2.79
N VAL A 15 -7.31 -5.42 2.63
CA VAL A 15 -8.69 -5.15 2.19
C VAL A 15 -8.86 -5.52 0.71
N VAL A 16 -7.86 -5.22 -0.11
CA VAL A 16 -7.84 -5.61 -1.53
C VAL A 16 -7.75 -7.13 -1.66
N ALA A 17 -6.91 -7.81 -0.86
CA ALA A 17 -6.79 -9.26 -0.84
C ALA A 17 -8.10 -9.96 -0.45
N ALA A 18 -8.79 -9.48 0.60
CA ALA A 18 -10.09 -10.00 1.00
C ALA A 18 -11.15 -9.85 -0.11
N ARG A 19 -11.15 -8.72 -0.84
CA ARG A 19 -12.04 -8.49 -1.99
C ARG A 19 -11.77 -9.42 -3.18
N LEU A 20 -10.55 -9.88 -3.35
CA LEU A 20 -10.18 -10.84 -4.41
C LEU A 20 -10.50 -12.29 -4.02
N GLY A 21 -10.99 -12.54 -2.81
CA GLY A 21 -11.21 -13.90 -2.30
C GLY A 21 -9.91 -14.65 -2.00
N HIS A 22 -8.78 -13.96 -1.91
CA HIS A 22 -7.52 -14.58 -1.52
C HIS A 22 -7.51 -14.79 -0.01
N ALA A 23 -7.55 -16.07 0.41
CA ALA A 23 -7.38 -16.44 1.82
C ALA A 23 -5.96 -16.12 2.34
N ASP A 24 -4.98 -15.98 1.44
CA ASP A 24 -3.60 -15.62 1.76
C ASP A 24 -3.20 -14.26 1.13
N PRO A 25 -3.02 -13.20 1.95
CA PRO A 25 -2.55 -11.88 1.51
C PRO A 25 -1.15 -11.90 0.88
N ALA A 26 -0.34 -12.94 1.11
CA ALA A 26 1.02 -13.05 0.59
C ALA A 26 1.07 -13.16 -0.94
N ILE A 27 0.00 -13.65 -1.60
CA ILE A 27 -0.10 -13.64 -3.07
C ILE A 27 -0.28 -12.20 -3.58
N THR A 28 -1.17 -11.44 -2.95
CA THR A 28 -1.42 -10.03 -3.31
C THR A 28 -0.16 -9.17 -3.06
N LEU A 29 0.55 -9.39 -1.96
CA LEU A 29 1.82 -8.72 -1.69
C LEU A 29 2.89 -9.01 -2.74
N ARG A 30 3.03 -10.27 -3.19
CA ARG A 30 3.99 -10.64 -4.23
C ARG A 30 3.66 -9.98 -5.58
N VAL A 31 2.39 -9.98 -5.96
CA VAL A 31 1.93 -9.42 -7.23
C VAL A 31 2.08 -7.89 -7.24
N TYR A 32 1.86 -7.22 -6.11
CA TYR A 32 1.86 -5.75 -6.02
C TYR A 32 3.09 -5.12 -5.35
N ALA A 33 4.12 -5.91 -5.03
CA ALA A 33 5.35 -5.42 -4.38
C ALA A 33 6.07 -4.28 -5.12
N HIS A 34 5.87 -4.15 -6.43
CA HIS A 34 6.43 -3.05 -7.23
C HIS A 34 5.66 -1.74 -7.00
N VAL A 35 4.32 -1.78 -7.05
CA VAL A 35 3.44 -0.64 -6.78
C VAL A 35 3.62 -0.12 -5.35
N LEU A 36 3.73 -1.03 -4.38
CA LEU A 36 3.94 -0.68 -2.97
C LEU A 36 5.31 -0.02 -2.73
N ARG A 37 6.36 -0.43 -3.45
CA ARG A 37 7.68 0.20 -3.37
C ARG A 37 7.67 1.62 -3.92
N GLU A 38 6.94 1.86 -5.00
CA GLU A 38 6.79 3.20 -5.57
C GLU A 38 6.04 4.13 -4.61
N GLN A 39 5.00 3.64 -3.92
CA GLN A 39 4.31 4.41 -2.88
C GLN A 39 5.16 4.64 -1.63
N ALA A 40 6.03 3.69 -1.26
CA ALA A 40 6.87 3.81 -0.07
C ALA A 40 7.98 4.86 -0.20
N ALA A 41 8.40 5.21 -1.42
CA ALA A 41 9.54 6.11 -1.66
C ALA A 41 9.36 7.52 -1.07
N GLY A 42 8.12 7.98 -0.82
CA GLY A 42 7.85 9.28 -0.19
C GLY A 42 7.41 9.23 1.27
N VAL A 43 7.22 8.03 1.84
CA VAL A 43 6.65 7.88 3.20
C VAL A 43 7.63 8.32 4.27
N ALA A 44 8.93 8.07 4.08
CA ALA A 44 9.97 8.48 5.01
C ALA A 44 10.03 10.02 5.15
N ASP A 45 9.93 10.73 4.03
CA ASP A 45 9.97 12.20 4.01
C ASP A 45 8.71 12.81 4.66
N VAL A 46 7.53 12.24 4.38
CA VAL A 46 6.27 12.65 5.03
C VAL A 46 6.35 12.45 6.54
N PHE A 47 6.88 11.31 7.00
CA PHE A 47 7.05 11.03 8.41
C PHE A 47 8.04 12.01 9.08
N ALA A 48 9.20 12.25 8.45
CA ALA A 48 10.19 13.19 8.95
C ALA A 48 9.62 14.61 9.09
N HIS A 49 8.82 15.05 8.10
CA HIS A 49 8.15 16.35 8.15
C HIS A 49 7.13 16.43 9.30
N ALA A 50 6.28 15.41 9.47
CA ALA A 50 5.28 15.38 10.54
C ALA A 50 5.89 15.42 11.95
N VAL A 51 7.03 14.75 12.17
CA VAL A 51 7.77 14.79 13.43
C VAL A 51 8.38 16.18 13.66
N ALA A 52 8.94 16.81 12.62
CA ALA A 52 9.55 18.13 12.72
C ALA A 52 8.55 19.25 13.00
N THR A 53 7.32 19.17 12.49
CA THR A 53 6.25 20.16 12.77
C THR A 53 5.64 20.01 14.17
N SER A 54 5.83 18.86 14.81
CA SER A 54 5.29 18.56 16.15
C SER A 54 6.24 18.97 17.29
N SER A 55 7.38 19.61 16.97
CA SER A 55 8.40 20.10 17.91
C SER A 55 8.47 21.63 17.85
#